data_AF-A0A9E3UMR9-F1
#
_entry.id   AF-A0A9E3UMR9-F1
#
_cell.length_a   1.000
_cell.length_b   1.000
_cell.length_c   1.000
_cell.angle_alpha   90.00
_cell.angle_beta   90.00
_cell.angle_gamma   90.00
#
_symmetry.space_group_name_H-M   'P 1'
#
loop_
_entity.id
_entity.type
_entity.pdbx_description
1 polymer ?
#
loop_
_entity_poly.entity_id
_entity_poly.type
_entity_poly.pdbx_seq_one_letter_code
_entity_poly.pdbx_strand_id
1 'polypeptide(L)' 'MSTNADFYRARAAEARRDAAASALANVRDRCLRAAAAWEVMADRANRTDRLRAEQESRKAAQAAEPVPELAAS' A
#
# COMPACT_ATOMS: atom_id res chain seq x y z
N MET A 1 8.67 -9.24 -5.51
CA MET A 1 8.01 -8.11 -6.20
C MET A 1 7.89 -6.98 -5.21
N SER A 2 8.30 -5.76 -5.58
CA SER A 2 8.09 -4.56 -4.75
C SER A 2 6.65 -4.07 -4.94
N THR A 3 5.93 -3.80 -3.87
CA THR A 3 4.55 -3.27 -3.95
C THR A 3 4.58 -1.75 -4.16
N ASN A 4 3.47 -1.17 -4.61
CA ASN A 4 3.34 0.29 -4.68
C ASN A 4 3.57 0.94 -3.30
N ALA A 5 3.13 0.28 -2.22
CA ALA A 5 3.36 0.74 -0.86
C ALA A 5 4.86 0.81 -0.53
N ASP A 6 5.66 -0.18 -0.95
CA ASP A 6 7.10 -0.21 -0.70
C ASP A 6 7.84 0.89 -1.46
N PHE A 7 7.44 1.14 -2.72
CA PHE A 7 7.96 2.26 -3.49
C PHE A 7 7.68 3.61 -2.79
N TYR A 8 6.46 3.85 -2.34
CA TYR A 8 6.12 5.09 -1.64
C TYR A 8 6.85 5.23 -0.31
N ARG A 9 7.04 4.14 0.46
CA ARG A 9 7.86 4.15 1.68
C ARG A 9 9.32 4.50 1.38
N ALA A 10 9.88 3.98 0.30
CA ALA A 10 11.25 4.32 -0.10
C ALA A 10 11.39 5.82 -0.40
N ARG A 11 10.40 6.42 -1.08
CA ARG A 11 10.36 7.87 -1.34
C ARG A 11 10.17 8.71 -0.08
N ALA A 12 9.34 8.26 0.87
CA ALA A 12 9.21 8.91 2.16
C ALA A 12 10.55 8.91 2.93
N ALA A 13 11.24 7.77 2.95
CA ALA A 13 12.54 7.65 3.60
C ALA A 13 13.61 8.53 2.93
N GLU A 14 13.61 8.63 1.60
CA GLU A 14 14.47 9.54 0.84
C GLU A 14 14.24 10.99 1.24
N ALA A 15 12.98 11.45 1.22
CA ALA A 15 12.63 12.81 1.62
C ALA A 15 13.00 13.11 3.08
N ARG A 16 12.89 12.14 4.00
CA ARG A 16 13.35 12.30 5.39
C ARG A 16 14.87 12.44 5.50
N ARG A 17 15.64 11.72 4.68
CA ARG A 17 17.10 11.88 4.61
C ARG A 17 17.48 13.25 4.08
N ASP A 18 16.82 13.73 3.04
CA ASP A 18 17.05 15.07 2.49
C ASP A 18 16.72 16.17 3.51
N ALA A 19 15.63 15.99 4.27
CA ALA A 19 15.26 16.89 5.35
C ALA A 19 16.34 16.96 6.44
N ALA A 20 16.91 15.81 6.81
CA ALA A 20 17.97 15.71 7.82
C ALA A 20 19.30 16.29 7.34
N ALA A 21 19.61 16.18 6.05
CA ALA A 21 20.82 16.74 5.45
C ALA A 21 20.74 18.26 5.21
N SER A 22 19.53 18.84 5.22
CA SER A 22 19.34 20.25 4.91
C SER A 22 19.61 21.17 6.11
N ALA A 23 20.49 22.16 5.89
CA ALA A 23 20.73 23.25 6.85
C ALA A 23 19.66 24.35 6.79
N LEU A 24 18.83 24.38 5.75
CA LEU A 24 17.81 25.42 5.55
C LEU A 24 16.45 24.95 6.04
N ALA A 25 15.84 25.69 6.96
CA ALA A 25 14.56 25.32 7.57
C ALA A 25 13.43 25.17 6.53
N ASN A 26 13.36 26.07 5.54
CA ASN A 26 12.35 26.01 4.49
C ASN A 26 12.46 24.76 3.60
N VAL A 27 13.69 24.30 3.33
CA VAL A 27 13.95 23.08 2.56
C VAL A 27 13.60 21.86 3.41
N ARG A 28 14.03 21.82 4.68
CA ARG A 28 13.67 20.77 5.63
C ARG A 28 12.15 20.61 5.73
N ASP A 29 11.42 21.69 5.92
CA ASP A 29 9.96 21.66 6.06
C ASP A 29 9.28 21.15 4.78
N ARG A 30 9.78 21.57 3.60
CA ARG A 30 9.29 21.06 2.32
C ARG A 30 9.52 19.56 2.18
N CYS A 31 10.72 19.08 2.53
CA CYS A 31 11.06 17.65 2.48
C CYS A 31 10.21 16.83 3.45
N LEU A 32 9.96 17.32 4.68
CA LEU A 32 9.09 16.66 5.64
C LEU A 32 7.63 16.59 5.15
N ARG A 33 7.11 17.66 4.52
CA ARG A 33 5.78 17.61 3.88
C ARG A 33 5.72 16.59 2.74
N ALA A 34 6.78 16.48 1.94
CA ALA A 34 6.87 15.48 0.90
C ALA A 34 6.88 14.06 1.48
N ALA A 35 7.66 13.82 2.54
CA ALA A 35 7.68 12.53 3.23
C ALA A 35 6.29 12.13 3.74
N ALA A 36 5.57 13.06 4.39
CA ALA A 36 4.21 12.82 4.86
C ALA A 36 3.24 12.49 3.71
N ALA A 37 3.33 13.18 2.58
CA ALA A 37 2.51 12.88 1.40
C ALA A 37 2.79 11.48 0.83
N TRP A 38 4.07 11.07 0.79
CA TRP A 38 4.46 9.72 0.38
C TRP A 38 3.92 8.66 1.34
N GLU A 39 3.94 8.90 2.64
CA GLU A 39 3.40 7.98 3.65
C GLU A 39 1.88 7.77 3.50
N VAL A 40 1.12 8.85 3.28
CA VAL A 40 -0.31 8.75 3.01
C VAL A 40 -0.60 7.91 1.77
N MET A 41 0.21 8.04 0.71
CA MET A 41 0.08 7.20 -0.48
C MET A 41 0.46 5.74 -0.22
N ALA A 42 1.50 5.49 0.59
CA ALA A 42 1.89 4.15 0.99
C ALA A 42 0.77 3.44 1.75
N ASP A 43 0.13 4.13 2.69
CA ASP A 43 -0.98 3.59 3.47
C ASP A 43 -2.20 3.28 2.61
N ARG A 44 -2.51 4.18 1.66
CA ARG A 44 -3.58 3.94 0.68
C ARG A 44 -3.29 2.71 -0.19
N ALA A 45 -2.08 2.61 -0.72
CA ALA A 45 -1.66 1.48 -1.56
C ALA A 45 -1.75 0.15 -0.78
N ASN A 46 -1.21 0.13 0.43
CA ASN A 46 -1.25 -1.03 1.31
C ASN A 46 -2.70 -1.46 1.62
N ARG A 47 -3.58 -0.50 1.92
CA ARG A 47 -5.01 -0.80 2.14
C ARG A 47 -5.65 -1.43 0.92
N THR A 48 -5.39 -0.89 -0.28
CA THR A 48 -5.93 -1.46 -1.52
C THR A 48 -5.42 -2.87 -1.78
N ASP A 49 -4.12 -3.11 -1.56
CA ASP A 49 -3.51 -4.42 -1.76
C ASP A 49 -4.05 -5.46 -0.77
N ARG A 50 -4.24 -5.07 0.49
CA ARG A 50 -4.89 -5.92 1.49
C ARG A 50 -6.31 -6.28 1.11
N LEU A 51 -7.13 -5.30 0.71
CA LEU A 51 -8.50 -5.55 0.28
C LEU A 51 -8.53 -6.47 -0.94
N ARG A 52 -7.61 -6.31 -1.89
CA ARG A 52 -7.51 -7.21 -3.05
C ARG A 52 -7.22 -8.65 -2.60
N ALA A 53 -6.23 -8.85 -1.74
CA ALA A 53 -5.87 -10.17 -1.23
C ALA A 53 -7.02 -10.83 -0.46
N GLU A 54 -7.74 -10.07 0.37
CA GLU A 54 -8.93 -10.55 1.09
C GLU A 54 -10.03 -10.99 0.12
N GLN A 55 -10.29 -10.22 -0.94
CA GLN A 55 -11.30 -10.55 -1.94
C GLN A 55 -10.90 -11.76 -2.80
N GLU A 56 -9.63 -11.89 -3.16
CA GLU A 56 -9.09 -13.06 -3.86
C GLU A 56 -9.23 -14.32 -3.00
N SER A 57 -8.91 -14.25 -1.70
CA SER A 57 -9.12 -15.35 -0.76
C SER A 57 -10.59 -15.75 -0.64
N ARG A 58 -11.51 -14.78 -0.55
CA ARG A 58 -12.96 -15.06 -0.49
C ARG A 58 -13.47 -15.73 -1.75
N LYS A 59 -13.03 -15.27 -2.93
CA LYS A 59 -13.39 -15.88 -4.22
C LYS A 59 -12.83 -17.29 -4.33
N ALA A 60 -11.59 -17.52 -3.93
CA ALA A 60 -10.99 -18.84 -3.93
C ALA A 60 -11.73 -19.81 -3.00
N ALA A 61 -12.17 -19.35 -1.82
CA ALA A 61 -12.99 -20.15 -0.91
C ALA A 61 -14.37 -20.50 -1.52
N GLN A 62 -15.04 -19.53 -2.16
CA GLN A 62 -16.33 -19.76 -2.83
C GLN A 62 -16.21 -20.70 -4.04
N ALA A 63 -15.11 -20.62 -4.79
CA ALA A 63 -14.86 -21.52 -5.92
C ALA A 63 -14.50 -22.94 -5.48
N ALA A 64 -14.05 -23.11 -4.23
CA ALA A 64 -13.72 -24.41 -3.64
C ALA A 64 -14.93 -25.08 -2.96
N GLU A 65 -16.02 -24.36 -2.70
CA GLU A 65 -17.30 -24.99 -2.33
C GLU A 65 -17.90 -25.66 -3.57
N PRO A 66 -18.10 -27.00 -3.56
CA PRO A 66 -18.79 -27.66 -4.66
C PRO A 66 -20.22 -27.13 -4.69
N VAL A 67 -20.61 -26.52 -5.82
CA VAL A 67 -22.01 -26.25 -6.12
C VAL A 67 -22.76 -27.58 -5.91
N PRO A 68 -23.76 -27.67 -5.01
CA PRO A 68 -24.54 -28.88 -4.88
C PRO A 68 -25.18 -29.12 -6.25
N GLU A 69 -24.67 -30.14 -6.93
CA GLU A 69 -25.20 -30.66 -8.18
C GLU A 69 -26.70 -30.82 -7.98
N LEU A 70 -27.46 -30.18 -8.87
CA LEU A 70 -28.89 -30.35 -9.05
C LEU A 70 -29.25 -31.79 -8.68
N ALA A 71 -29.86 -31.96 -7.50
CA ALA A 71 -30.41 -33.24 -7.09
C ALA A 71 -31.52 -33.56 -8.09
N ALA A 72 -31.12 -34.28 -9.13
CA ALA A 72 -31.98 -34.94 -10.08
C ALA A 72 -32.87 -35.89 -9.30
N SER A 73 -34.19 -35.66 -9.35
CA SER A 73 -35.26 -36.65 -9.62
C SER A 73 -36.61 -35.96 -9.50
#